data_AF-C3N0K4-F1
#
_entry.id   AF-C3N0K4-F1
#
_cell.length_a   1.000
_cell.length_b   1.000
_cell.length_c   1.000
_cell.angle_alpha   90.00
_cell.angle_beta   90.00
_cell.angle_gamma   90.00
#
_symmetry.space_group_name_H-M   'P 1'
#
loop_
_entity.id
_entity.type
_entity.pdbx_description
1 polymer ?
#
loop_
_entity_poly.entity_id
_entity_poly.type
_entity_poly.pdbx_seq_one_letter_code
_entity_poly.pdbx_strand_id
1 'polypeptide(L)'
;MLMSVIEKFVKHIEKVYDNEEVRVLENLWMKKITNFPINLQVVEEEDGEKLHLFVLKGAEAILLHKSTSIFLYITNLTSVELETLRYITIKKKGEEADEDFVSLAYEYISFKNKAKIGIRQ
;
A
#
# COMPACT_ATOMS: atom_id res chain seq x y z
N MET A 1 17.93 5.52 -14.24
CA MET A 1 16.47 5.42 -14.43
C MET A 1 15.84 5.34 -13.05
N LEU A 2 14.82 6.15 -12.77
CA LEU A 2 14.03 6.00 -11.54
C LEU A 2 13.19 4.72 -11.72
N MET A 3 13.34 3.75 -10.82
CA MET A 3 12.58 2.49 -10.88
C MET A 3 11.08 2.78 -10.72
N SER A 4 10.22 2.12 -11.51
CA SER A 4 8.77 2.36 -11.42
C SER A 4 8.24 1.88 -10.05
N VAL A 5 7.12 2.45 -9.58
CA VAL A 5 6.51 2.00 -8.31
C VAL A 5 6.11 0.53 -8.36
N ILE A 6 5.67 0.06 -9.52
CA ILE A 6 5.27 -1.34 -9.75
C ILE A 6 6.49 -2.24 -9.75
N GLU A 7 7.54 -1.88 -10.48
CA GLU A 7 8.80 -2.63 -10.46
C GLU A 7 9.37 -2.74 -9.03
N LYS A 8 9.31 -1.64 -8.26
CA LYS A 8 9.73 -1.64 -6.86
C LYS A 8 8.86 -2.53 -5.98
N PHE A 9 7.54 -2.50 -6.17
CA PHE A 9 6.59 -3.35 -5.45
C PHE A 9 6.89 -4.84 -5.67
N VAL A 10 6.96 -5.27 -6.94
CA VAL A 10 7.19 -6.67 -7.33
C VAL A 10 8.55 -7.17 -6.84
N LYS A 11 9.61 -6.41 -7.09
CA LYS A 11 10.98 -6.88 -6.79
C LYS A 11 11.34 -6.81 -5.31
N HIS A 12 10.81 -5.82 -4.57
CA HIS A 12 11.27 -5.54 -3.19
C HIS A 12 10.26 -5.86 -2.10
N ILE A 13 8.98 -6.04 -2.42
CA ILE A 13 7.97 -6.48 -1.45
C ILE A 13 7.53 -7.91 -1.75
N GLU A 14 7.06 -8.18 -2.98
CA GLU A 14 6.69 -9.55 -3.37
C GLU A 14 7.92 -10.47 -3.50
N LYS A 15 9.11 -9.90 -3.66
CA LYS A 15 10.38 -10.62 -3.91
C LYS A 15 10.30 -11.52 -5.16
N VAL A 16 9.45 -11.14 -6.11
CA VAL A 16 9.33 -11.78 -7.42
C VAL A 16 10.27 -11.06 -8.39
N TYR A 17 11.20 -11.79 -8.99
CA TYR A 17 12.16 -11.24 -9.95
C TYR A 17 11.75 -11.55 -11.40
N ASP A 18 10.45 -11.53 -11.67
CA ASP A 18 9.87 -11.79 -12.98
C ASP A 18 9.47 -10.48 -13.67
N ASN A 19 10.08 -10.21 -14.82
CA ASN A 19 9.77 -9.01 -15.60
C ASN A 19 8.42 -9.11 -16.32
N GLU A 20 7.89 -10.31 -16.54
CA GLU A 20 6.54 -10.47 -17.11
C GLU A 20 5.47 -10.06 -16.09
N GLU A 21 5.64 -10.42 -14.81
CA GLU A 21 4.75 -9.96 -13.73
C GLU A 21 4.75 -8.44 -13.64
N VAL A 22 5.93 -7.81 -13.67
CA VAL A 22 6.04 -6.34 -13.70
C VAL A 22 5.24 -5.75 -14.87
N ARG A 23 5.38 -6.30 -16.08
CA ARG A 23 4.64 -5.81 -17.27
C ARG A 23 3.13 -5.97 -17.12
N VAL A 24 2.67 -7.11 -16.59
CA VAL A 24 1.24 -7.37 -16.36
C VAL A 24 0.69 -6.35 -15.36
N LEU A 25 1.34 -6.18 -14.21
CA LEU A 25 0.89 -5.23 -13.20
C LEU A 25 1.01 -3.78 -13.65
N GLU A 26 2.03 -3.42 -14.44
CA GLU A 26 2.11 -2.09 -15.03
C GLU A 26 0.90 -1.81 -15.92
N ASN A 27 0.51 -2.76 -16.77
CA ASN A 27 -0.69 -2.61 -17.61
C ASN A 27 -1.98 -2.50 -16.78
N LEU A 28 -2.11 -3.28 -15.70
CA LEU A 28 -3.30 -3.28 -14.84
C LEU A 28 -3.39 -2.02 -13.96
N TRP A 29 -2.26 -1.55 -13.43
CA TRP A 29 -2.22 -0.53 -12.37
C TRP A 29 -1.71 0.83 -12.86
N MET A 30 -1.36 1.02 -14.13
CA MET A 30 -0.84 2.31 -14.64
C MET A 30 -1.73 3.51 -14.27
N LYS A 31 -3.05 3.35 -14.37
CA LYS A 31 -4.04 4.40 -14.02
C LYS A 31 -4.32 4.52 -12.51
N LYS A 32 -3.67 3.68 -11.70
CA LYS A 32 -3.77 3.61 -10.23
C LYS A 32 -2.53 4.15 -9.53
N ILE A 33 -1.54 4.64 -10.27
CA ILE A 33 -0.36 5.29 -9.71
C ILE A 33 -0.74 6.69 -9.20
N THR A 34 -0.25 7.05 -8.02
CA THR A 34 -0.47 8.37 -7.41
C THR A 34 0.78 8.87 -6.69
N ASN A 35 0.82 10.19 -6.47
CA ASN A 35 1.83 10.82 -5.62
C ASN A 35 1.36 10.84 -4.16
N PHE A 36 2.32 10.90 -3.24
CA PHE A 36 2.02 11.04 -1.81
C PHE A 36 1.36 12.40 -1.56
N PRO A 37 0.21 12.47 -0.84
CA PRO A 37 -0.45 13.75 -0.59
C PRO A 37 0.41 14.68 0.29
N ILE A 38 0.50 15.96 -0.08
CA ILE A 38 1.35 16.95 0.60
C ILE A 38 0.74 17.40 1.94
N ASN A 39 -0.60 17.49 2.01
CA ASN A 39 -1.33 17.94 3.19
C ASN A 39 -2.23 16.82 3.70
N LEU A 40 -1.65 15.90 4.48
CA LEU A 40 -2.41 14.84 5.12
C LEU A 40 -3.26 15.42 6.26
N GLN A 41 -4.58 15.28 6.15
CA GLN A 41 -5.50 15.55 7.25
C GLN A 41 -5.58 14.31 8.16
N VAL A 42 -4.45 13.98 8.79
CA VAL A 42 -4.34 12.82 9.67
C VAL A 42 -5.20 13.03 10.92
N VAL A 43 -6.00 12.03 11.24
CA VAL A 43 -6.83 11.97 12.45
C VAL A 43 -6.16 11.08 13.48
N GLU A 44 -5.65 9.93 13.04
CA GLU A 44 -4.99 8.93 13.88
C GLU A 44 -3.86 8.26 13.10
N GLU A 45 -2.89 7.72 13.82
CA GLU A 45 -1.79 6.95 13.24
C GLU A 45 -1.55 5.68 14.06
N GLU A 46 -1.23 4.59 13.36
CA GLU A 46 -0.73 3.37 13.96
C GLU A 46 0.65 3.08 13.37
N ASP A 47 1.66 2.96 14.23
CA ASP A 47 3.03 2.62 13.80
C ASP A 47 3.38 1.19 14.17
N GLY A 48 3.60 0.38 13.14
CA GLY A 48 4.06 -1.00 13.24
C GLY A 48 5.54 -1.15 12.94
N GLU A 49 6.03 -2.39 12.96
CA GLU A 49 7.43 -2.68 12.65
C GLU A 49 7.78 -2.30 11.20
N LYS A 50 7.02 -2.84 10.24
CA LYS A 50 7.22 -2.61 8.79
C LYS A 50 6.17 -1.72 8.15
N LEU A 51 5.01 -1.58 8.77
CA LEU A 51 3.87 -0.85 8.25
C LEU A 51 3.59 0.37 9.11
N HIS A 52 3.17 1.47 8.49
CA HIS A 52 2.66 2.66 9.16
C HIS A 52 1.34 3.03 8.52
N LEU A 53 0.28 3.07 9.32
CA LEU A 53 -1.06 3.47 8.88
C LEU A 53 -1.33 4.92 9.28
N PHE A 54 -1.68 5.75 8.31
CA PHE A 54 -2.25 7.08 8.53
C PHE A 54 -3.75 7.02 8.27
N VAL A 55 -4.56 7.25 9.30
CA VAL A 55 -6.02 7.36 9.18
C VAL A 55 -6.36 8.82 8.89
N LEU A 56 -7.07 9.07 7.79
CA LEU A 56 -7.38 10.41 7.32
C LEU A 56 -8.86 10.73 7.52
N LYS A 57 -9.20 12.01 7.50
CA LYS A 57 -10.61 12.45 7.41
C LYS A 57 -11.26 11.90 6.13
N GLY A 58 -12.54 11.55 6.20
CA GLY A 58 -13.34 11.15 5.02
C GLY A 58 -13.32 9.66 4.68
N ALA A 59 -13.08 8.78 5.66
CA ALA A 59 -13.00 7.32 5.46
C ALA A 59 -11.88 6.91 4.49
N GLU A 60 -10.73 7.55 4.63
CA GLU A 60 -9.54 7.31 3.83
C GLU A 60 -8.37 6.91 4.74
N ALA A 61 -7.43 6.15 4.19
CA ALA A 61 -6.19 5.83 4.89
C ALA A 61 -5.02 5.69 3.93
N ILE A 62 -3.82 5.88 4.46
CA ILE A 62 -2.57 5.53 3.78
C ILE A 62 -1.89 4.42 4.56
N LEU A 63 -1.67 3.28 3.92
CA LEU A 63 -0.82 2.22 4.46
C LEU A 63 0.55 2.32 3.80
N LEU A 64 1.58 2.66 4.58
CA LEU A 64 2.95 2.82 4.12
C LEU A 64 3.79 1.59 4.50
N HIS A 65 4.42 0.98 3.51
CA HIS A 65 5.47 -0.01 3.72
C HIS A 65 6.81 0.70 3.95
N LYS A 66 7.27 0.73 5.20
CA LYS A 66 8.35 1.60 5.69
C LYS A 66 9.67 1.36 4.96
N SER A 67 10.04 0.10 4.74
CA SER A 67 11.35 -0.26 4.17
C SER A 67 11.49 0.07 2.68
N THR A 68 10.38 0.13 1.93
CA THR A 68 10.40 0.48 0.49
C THR A 68 9.80 1.85 0.20
N SER A 69 9.20 2.50 1.18
CA SER A 69 8.47 3.77 1.04
C SER A 69 7.29 3.69 0.06
N ILE A 70 6.86 2.49 -0.33
CA ILE A 70 5.67 2.28 -1.15
C ILE A 70 4.45 2.42 -0.26
N PHE A 71 3.42 3.08 -0.75
CA PHE A 71 2.18 3.24 -0.01
C PHE A 71 0.96 2.88 -0.85
N LEU A 72 -0.09 2.44 -0.15
CA LEU A 72 -1.44 2.32 -0.66
C LEU A 72 -2.26 3.49 -0.11
N TYR A 73 -2.88 4.28 -0.99
CA TYR A 73 -3.90 5.25 -0.61
C TYR A 73 -5.27 4.66 -0.86
N ILE A 74 -6.00 4.38 0.22
CA ILE A 74 -7.26 3.63 0.22
C ILE A 74 -8.40 4.59 0.56
N THR A 75 -9.47 4.53 -0.22
CA THR A 75 -10.64 5.41 -0.09
C THR A 75 -11.90 4.59 0.22
N ASN A 76 -12.92 5.24 0.79
CA ASN A 76 -14.22 4.62 1.10
C ASN A 76 -14.09 3.37 1.99
N LEU A 77 -13.28 3.48 3.05
CA LEU A 77 -13.11 2.43 4.06
C LEU A 77 -14.36 2.27 4.92
N THR A 78 -14.81 1.04 5.08
CA THR A 78 -15.75 0.68 6.14
C THR A 78 -15.03 0.60 7.49
N SER A 79 -15.79 0.64 8.59
CA SER A 79 -15.22 0.48 9.94
C SER A 79 -14.48 -0.85 10.09
N VAL A 80 -15.00 -1.94 9.50
CA VAL A 80 -14.36 -3.26 9.55
C VAL A 80 -13.03 -3.24 8.80
N GLU A 81 -12.99 -2.69 7.60
CA GLU A 81 -11.76 -2.56 6.80
C GLU A 81 -10.69 -1.74 7.54
N LEU A 82 -11.10 -0.64 8.19
CA LEU A 82 -10.19 0.18 8.99
C LEU A 82 -9.60 -0.60 10.17
N GLU A 83 -10.43 -1.32 10.93
CA GLU A 83 -9.95 -2.15 12.04
C GLU A 83 -9.02 -3.27 11.57
N THR A 84 -9.29 -3.89 10.43
CA THR A 84 -8.39 -4.87 9.81
C THR A 84 -7.03 -4.26 9.49
N LEU A 85 -7.00 -3.06 8.90
CA LEU A 85 -5.74 -2.35 8.60
C LEU A 85 -4.96 -2.03 9.88
N ARG A 86 -5.63 -1.56 10.93
CA ARG A 86 -5.00 -1.31 12.24
C ARG A 86 -4.39 -2.59 12.82
N TYR A 87 -5.17 -3.67 12.83
CA TYR A 87 -4.72 -4.96 13.34
C TYR A 87 -3.46 -5.46 12.62
N ILE A 88 -3.49 -5.49 11.27
CA ILE A 88 -2.36 -5.92 10.46
C ILE A 88 -1.13 -5.06 10.75
N THR A 89 -1.30 -3.73 10.76
CA THR A 89 -0.21 -2.78 11.00
C THR A 89 0.50 -3.05 12.33
N ILE A 90 -0.25 -3.29 13.40
CA ILE A 90 0.31 -3.42 14.76
C ILE A 90 0.84 -4.84 15.04
N LYS A 91 0.14 -5.87 14.57
CA LYS A 91 0.40 -7.26 14.97
C LYS A 91 1.41 -7.98 14.08
N LYS A 92 1.47 -7.63 12.80
CA LYS A 92 2.25 -8.37 11.81
C LYS A 92 3.68 -7.85 11.74
N LYS A 93 4.62 -8.77 11.59
CA LYS A 93 6.06 -8.53 11.75
C LYS A 93 6.84 -9.24 10.67
N GLY A 94 8.08 -8.79 10.41
CA GLY A 94 8.98 -9.50 9.50
C GLY A 94 8.33 -9.76 8.13
N GLU A 95 8.44 -10.98 7.62
CA GLU A 95 7.92 -11.35 6.30
C GLU A 95 6.39 -11.41 6.23
N GLU A 96 5.69 -11.74 7.33
CA GLU A 96 4.23 -11.73 7.35
C GLU A 96 3.66 -10.35 7.01
N ALA A 97 4.29 -9.28 7.49
CA ALA A 97 3.87 -7.92 7.16
C ALA A 97 4.07 -7.57 5.68
N ASP A 98 5.08 -8.17 5.01
CA ASP A 98 5.29 -7.97 3.57
C ASP A 98 4.17 -8.70 2.80
N GLU A 99 3.89 -9.96 3.15
CA GLU A 99 2.85 -10.78 2.54
C GLU A 99 1.44 -10.19 2.70
N ASP A 100 1.14 -9.68 3.90
CA ASP A 100 -0.12 -8.98 4.16
C ASP A 100 -0.20 -7.69 3.33
N PHE A 101 0.89 -6.91 3.23
CA PHE A 101 0.89 -5.71 2.38
C PHE A 101 0.62 -6.02 0.90
N VAL A 102 1.23 -7.09 0.38
CA VAL A 102 1.00 -7.58 -0.99
C VAL A 102 -0.47 -7.97 -1.17
N SER A 103 -1.01 -8.77 -0.25
CA SER A 103 -2.40 -9.22 -0.29
C SER A 103 -3.37 -8.04 -0.30
N LEU A 104 -3.13 -7.04 0.57
CA LEU A 104 -3.92 -5.82 0.63
C LEU A 104 -3.80 -4.97 -0.63
N ALA A 105 -2.62 -4.92 -1.28
CA ALA A 105 -2.45 -4.23 -2.54
C ALA A 105 -3.34 -4.82 -3.63
N TYR A 106 -3.32 -6.15 -3.81
CA TYR A 106 -4.21 -6.83 -4.76
C TYR A 106 -5.69 -6.66 -4.41
N GLU A 107 -6.05 -6.81 -3.14
CA GLU A 107 -7.43 -6.69 -2.69
C GLU A 107 -7.97 -5.28 -2.97
N TYR A 108 -7.26 -4.23 -2.56
CA TYR A 108 -7.78 -2.87 -2.67
C TYR A 108 -7.58 -2.24 -4.05
N ILE A 109 -6.50 -2.57 -4.77
CA ILE A 109 -6.25 -2.00 -6.10
C ILE A 109 -7.04 -2.78 -7.16
N SER A 110 -6.88 -4.10 -7.22
CA SER A 110 -7.42 -4.92 -8.31
C SER A 110 -8.87 -5.35 -8.07
N PHE A 111 -9.19 -5.86 -6.88
CA PHE A 111 -10.50 -6.48 -6.63
C PHE A 111 -11.57 -5.45 -6.23
N LYS A 112 -11.30 -4.67 -5.18
CA LYS A 112 -12.22 -3.65 -4.66
C LYS A 112 -12.17 -2.34 -5.44
N ASN A 113 -11.07 -2.10 -6.16
CA ASN A 113 -10.87 -0.87 -6.94
C ASN A 113 -10.95 0.42 -6.08
N LYS A 114 -10.54 0.33 -4.80
CA LYS A 114 -10.61 1.40 -3.78
C LYS A 114 -9.26 2.05 -3.48
N ALA A 115 -8.16 1.52 -4.01
CA ALA A 115 -6.83 2.04 -3.75
C ALA A 115 -6.05 2.50 -4.98
N LYS A 116 -5.06 3.35 -4.68
CA LYS A 116 -3.98 3.77 -5.57
C LYS A 116 -2.64 3.47 -4.89
N ILE A 117 -1.59 3.30 -5.69
CA ILE A 117 -0.23 2.99 -5.21
C ILE A 117 0.74 4.13 -5.56
N GLY A 118 1.71 4.39 -4.68
CA GLY A 118 2.72 5.40 -4.92
C GLY A 118 4.00 5.17 -4.13
N ILE A 119 4.98 6.05 -4.33
CA ILE A 119 6.20 6.12 -3.52
C ILE A 119 6.16 7.42 -2.72
N ARG A 120 6.39 7.32 -1.41
CA ARG A 120 6.68 8.46 -0.55
C ARG A 120 8.15 8.84 -0.76
N GLN A 121 8.38 9.94 -1.46
CA GLN A 121 9.72 10.53 -1.66
C GLN A 121 10.18 11.28 -0.42
#